data_AF-A0A259EIH8-F1
#
_entry.id   AF-A0A259EIH8-F1
#
_cell.length_a   1.000
_cell.length_b   1.000
_cell.length_c   1.000
_cell.angle_alpha   90.00
_cell.angle_beta   90.00
_cell.angle_gamma   90.00
#
_symmetry.space_group_name_H-M   'P 1'
#
loop_
_entity.id
_entity.type
_entity.pdbx_description
1 polymer ?
#
loop_
_entity_poly.entity_id
_entity_poly.type
_entity_poly.pdbx_seq_one_letter_code
_entity_poly.pdbx_strand_id
1 'polypeptide(L)' 'MEIDNEPSRVDLQPCPFCGKELVARWSKANPRAKCMTEGCMGSRLPVVNLDVPADIAAWNTRNGVLQD' A
#
# COMPACT_ATOMS: atom_id res chain seq x y z
N MET A 1 -2.45 15.26 -28.27
CA MET A 1 -2.72 15.04 -26.84
C MET A 1 -2.01 13.76 -26.49
N GLU A 2 -0.80 13.89 -25.96
CA GLU A 2 -0.06 12.75 -25.42
C GLU A 2 -0.84 12.33 -24.19
N ILE A 3 -1.56 11.21 -24.28
CA ILE A 3 -2.18 10.61 -23.10
C ILE A 3 -1.00 10.07 -22.31
N ASP A 4 -0.62 10.77 -21.24
CA ASP A 4 0.22 10.27 -20.17
C ASP A 4 -0.37 8.93 -19.69
N ASN A 5 0.04 7.85 -20.35
CA ASN A 5 -0.16 6.48 -19.91
C ASN A 5 0.86 6.21 -18.79
N GLU A 6 0.89 7.08 -17.78
CA GLU A 6 1.53 6.78 -16.51
C GLU A 6 0.71 5.64 -15.91
N PRO A 7 1.28 4.43 -15.70
CA PRO A 7 0.52 3.32 -15.17
C PRO A 7 -0.08 3.78 -13.84
N SER A 8 -1.38 4.01 -13.85
CA SER A 8 -2.11 4.59 -12.74
C SER A 8 -1.83 3.73 -11.52
N ARG A 9 -1.04 4.33 -10.63
CA ARG A 9 -0.74 3.95 -9.26
C ARG A 9 -1.76 2.94 -8.77
N VAL A 10 -1.33 1.69 -8.61
CA VAL A 10 -2.06 0.60 -7.96
C VAL A 10 -2.94 1.17 -6.84
N ASP A 11 -4.24 0.80 -6.81
CA ASP A 11 -5.28 1.27 -5.86
C ASP A 11 -5.01 0.86 -4.40
N LEU A 12 -3.81 1.14 -3.90
CA LEU A 12 -3.37 0.83 -2.56
C LEU A 12 -3.79 1.95 -1.63
N GLN A 13 -4.62 1.61 -0.65
CA GLN A 13 -5.05 2.54 0.37
C GLN A 13 -3.91 2.83 1.37
N PRO A 14 -3.99 3.94 2.12
CA PRO A 14 -3.08 4.21 3.22
C PRO A 14 -3.04 3.07 4.25
N CYS A 15 -2.09 3.12 5.18
CA CYS A 15 -2.04 2.16 6.27
C CYS A 15 -3.37 2.18 7.04
N PRO A 16 -4.10 1.05 7.10
CA PRO A 16 -5.43 1.06 7.71
C PRO A 16 -5.38 1.15 9.24
N PHE A 17 -4.18 1.13 9.83
CA PHE A 17 -3.93 1.22 11.28
C PHE A 17 -3.60 2.63 11.78
N CYS A 18 -2.97 3.45 10.94
CA CYS A 18 -2.54 4.79 11.35
C CYS A 18 -2.91 5.88 10.35
N GLY A 19 -3.57 5.52 9.24
CA GLY A 19 -3.96 6.44 8.17
C GLY A 19 -2.82 6.98 7.31
N LYS A 20 -1.55 6.74 7.68
CA LYS A 20 -0.41 7.29 6.95
C LYS A 20 -0.15 6.53 5.65
N GLU A 21 0.31 7.26 4.64
CA GLU A 21 0.71 6.69 3.37
C GLU A 21 1.81 5.64 3.53
N LEU A 22 1.78 4.63 2.67
CA LEU A 22 2.79 3.58 2.65
C LEU A 22 4.00 4.03 1.84
N VAL A 23 5.17 3.60 2.28
CA VAL A 23 6.39 3.79 1.50
C VAL A 23 6.42 2.73 0.41
N ALA A 24 6.11 3.13 -0.82
CA ALA A 24 6.19 2.28 -2.00
C ALA A 24 7.59 2.31 -2.63
N ARG A 25 8.09 1.14 -3.02
CA ARG A 25 9.27 0.97 -3.86
C ARG A 25 8.87 0.25 -5.14
N TRP A 26 8.91 0.98 -6.24
CA TRP A 26 8.62 0.46 -7.57
C TRP A 26 9.90 -0.07 -8.20
N SER A 27 10.02 -1.38 -8.28
CA SER A 27 11.15 -2.04 -8.97
C SER A 27 10.59 -3.04 -9.97
N LYS A 28 11.28 -3.23 -11.10
CA LYS A 28 10.83 -4.10 -12.19
C LYS A 28 10.62 -5.56 -11.79
N ALA A 29 11.27 -6.02 -10.72
CA ALA A 29 11.23 -7.41 -10.28
C ALA A 29 10.31 -7.68 -9.08
N ASN A 30 10.06 -6.67 -8.23
CA ASN A 30 9.25 -6.82 -7.03
C ASN A 30 8.83 -5.43 -6.50
N PRO A 31 7.81 -4.80 -7.10
CA PRO A 31 7.26 -3.56 -6.58
C PRO A 31 6.51 -3.86 -5.27
N ARG A 32 6.78 -3.08 -4.23
CA ARG A 32 6.27 -3.36 -2.89
C ARG A 32 5.99 -2.11 -2.08
N ALA A 33 5.10 -2.20 -1.11
CA ALA A 33 4.81 -1.12 -0.16
C ALA A 33 4.83 -1.59 1.30
N LYS A 34 5.14 -0.68 2.22
CA LYS A 34 5.09 -0.95 3.67
C LYS A 34 4.76 0.29 4.48
N CYS A 35 4.05 0.12 5.59
CA CYS A 35 3.94 1.17 6.60
C CYS A 35 5.26 1.28 7.38
N MET A 36 5.84 2.48 7.41
CA MET A 36 7.08 2.77 8.14
C MET A 36 6.84 3.60 9.40
N THR A 37 5.57 3.75 9.81
CA THR A 37 5.23 4.47 11.04
C THR A 37 5.72 3.68 12.25
N GLU A 38 6.59 4.29 13.05
CA GLU A 38 7.08 3.72 14.30
C GLU A 38 5.91 3.43 15.25
N GLY A 39 5.92 2.27 15.91
CA GLY A 39 4.86 1.85 16.83
C GLY A 39 3.54 1.40 16.18
N CYS A 40 3.33 1.61 14.87
CA CYS A 40 2.10 1.22 14.18
C CYS A 40 2.01 -0.30 13.95
N MET A 41 0.82 -0.89 14.08
CA MET A 41 0.59 -2.31 13.76
C MET A 41 0.95 -2.62 12.31
N GLY A 42 0.66 -1.71 11.38
CA GLY A 42 1.01 -1.87 9.96
C GLY A 42 2.50 -2.01 9.68
N SER A 43 3.39 -1.47 10.53
CA SER A 43 4.85 -1.61 10.33
C SER A 43 5.40 -2.97 10.76
N ARG A 44 4.62 -3.72 11.55
CA ARG A 44 4.91 -5.10 11.97
C ARG A 44 4.43 -6.14 10.97
N LEU A 45 3.58 -5.75 10.01
CA LEU A 45 3.06 -6.65 8.98
C LEU A 45 4.07 -6.87 7.83
N PRO A 46 3.90 -7.95 7.05
CA PRO A 46 4.65 -8.17 5.81
C PRO A 46 4.48 -7.02 4.81
N VAL A 47 5.48 -6.85 3.94
CA VAL A 47 5.38 -5.93 2.79
C VAL A 47 4.25 -6.35 1.86
N VAL A 48 3.55 -5.37 1.29
CA VAL A 48 2.52 -5.60 0.26
C VAL A 48 3.20 -5.71 -1.08
N ASN A 49 2.92 -6.76 -1.85
CA ASN A 49 3.35 -6.85 -3.25
C ASN A 49 2.38 -6.04 -4.12
N LEU A 50 2.90 -5.11 -4.93
CA LEU A 50 2.11 -4.20 -5.76
C LEU A 50 1.77 -4.78 -7.13
N ASP A 51 2.39 -5.90 -7.52
CA ASP A 51 2.03 -6.63 -8.73
C ASP A 51 0.92 -7.67 -8.49
N VAL A 52 0.51 -7.89 -7.23
CA VAL A 52 -0.47 -8.92 -6.86
C VAL A 52 -1.74 -8.23 -6.34
N PRO A 53 -2.79 -8.06 -7.19
CA PRO A 53 -4.03 -7.38 -6.81
C PRO A 53 -4.69 -7.93 -5.54
N ALA A 54 -4.56 -9.24 -5.28
CA ALA A 54 -5.07 -9.87 -4.07
C ALA A 54 -4.36 -9.39 -2.79
N ASP A 55 -3.05 -9.11 -2.84
CA ASP A 55 -2.29 -8.60 -1.70
C ASP A 55 -2.68 -7.15 -1.39
N ILE A 56 -2.92 -6.35 -2.43
CA ILE A 56 -3.43 -4.98 -2.31
C ILE A 56 -4.85 -4.98 -1.72
N ALA A 57 -5.74 -5.81 -2.26
CA ALA A 57 -7.10 -5.94 -1.73
C ALA A 57 -7.09 -6.41 -0.27
N ALA A 58 -6.30 -7.44 0.05
CA ALA A 58 -6.13 -7.91 1.42
C ALA A 58 -5.63 -6.80 2.33
N TRP A 59 -4.66 -6.00 1.90
CA TRP A 59 -4.20 -4.84 2.66
C TRP A 59 -5.31 -3.83 2.89
N ASN A 60 -6.04 -3.44 1.85
CA ASN A 60 -7.12 -2.46 1.92
C ASN A 60 -8.28 -2.92 2.81
N THR A 61 -8.51 -4.23 2.93
CA THR A 61 -9.54 -4.81 3.80
C THR A 61 -9.11 -5.03 5.25
N ARG A 62 -7.82 -4.84 5.60
CA ARG A 62 -7.33 -4.97 6.99
C ARG A 62 -7.91 -3.84 7.82
N ASN A 63 -9.15 -3.97 8.24
CA ASN A 63 -9.90 -2.92 8.90
C ASN A 63 -9.28 -2.66 10.28
N GLY A 64 -8.56 -1.55 10.40
CA GLY A 64 -7.64 -1.30 11.50
C GLY A 64 -7.78 0.09 12.12
N VAL A 65 -8.97 0.69 12.21
CA VAL A 65 -9.20 1.95 12.96
C VAL A 65 -8.79 3.23 12.20
N LEU A 66 -9.59 3.58 11.19
CA LEU A 66 -10.07 4.95 11.01
C LEU A 66 -11.59 4.86 10.78
N GLN A 67 -12.33 4.47 11.81
CA GLN A 67 -13.71 4.90 11.95
C GLN A 67 -13.71 5.91 13.09
N ASP A 68 -14.23 7.10 12.77
CA ASP A 68 -14.51 8.21 13.68
C ASP A 68 -15.22 7.74 14.97
#